data_AF-A0A3D3VY11-F1
#
_entry.id   AF-A0A3D3VY11-F1
#
_cell.length_a   1.000
_cell.length_b   1.000
_cell.length_c   1.000
_cell.angle_alpha   90.00
_cell.angle_beta   90.00
_cell.angle_gamma   90.00
#
_symmetry.space_group_name_H-M   'P 1'
#
loop_
_entity.id
_entity.type
_entity.pdbx_description
1 polymer ?
#
loop_
_entity_poly.entity_id
_entity_poly.type
_entity_poly.pdbx_seq_one_letter_code
_entity_poly.pdbx_strand_id
1 'polypeptide(L)' 'MALLAGGHVLLEGVPGTAKTTLCRTFSSVLGLHFERIQFTPDLLPSDVTGTQVLDRA' A
#
# COMPACT_ATOMS: atom_id res chain seq x y z
N MET A 1 8.34 -13.09 8.64
CA MET A 1 7.91 -12.53 9.93
C MET A 1 7.01 -11.31 9.80
N ALA A 2 7.26 -10.36 8.89
CA ALA A 2 6.47 -9.13 8.77
C ALA A 2 4.93 -9.34 8.76
N LEU A 3 4.40 -10.29 7.98
CA LEU A 3 2.96 -10.60 7.98
C LEU A 3 2.43 -11.03 9.35
N LEU A 4 3.18 -11.86 10.09
CA LEU A 4 2.77 -12.38 11.39
C LEU A 4 3.05 -11.41 12.54
N ALA A 5 4.03 -10.51 12.36
CA ALA A 5 4.47 -9.55 13.36
C ALA A 5 3.86 -8.14 13.15
N GLY A 6 2.95 -7.98 12.19
CA GLY A 6 2.37 -6.67 11.85
C GLY A 6 3.38 -5.66 11.29
N GLY A 7 4.48 -6.13 10.69
CA GLY A 7 5.54 -5.29 10.16
C GLY A 7 5.30 -4.83 8.71
N HIS A 8 5.96 -3.75 8.32
CA HIS A 8 5.94 -3.23 6.94
C HIS A 8 7.06 -3.85 6.10
N VAL A 9 6.80 -4.00 4.80
CA VAL A 9 7.76 -4.55 3.82
C VAL A 9 7.98 -3.56 2.69
N LEU A 10 9.23 -3.26 2.38
CA LEU A 10 9.65 -2.53 1.19
C LEU A 10 10.19 -3.52 0.15
N LEU A 11 9.69 -3.45 -1.09
CA LEU A 11 10.06 -4.35 -2.18
C LEU A 11 10.82 -3.61 -3.29
N GLU A 12 12.15 -3.60 -3.21
CA GLU A 12 13.02 -2.84 -4.13
C GLU A 12 13.56 -3.67 -5.30
N GLY A 13 13.97 -3.01 -6.38
CA GLY A 13 14.57 -3.62 -7.58
C GLY A 13 14.15 -2.90 -8.86
N VAL A 14 14.65 -3.37 -10.00
CA VAL A 14 14.47 -2.67 -11.28
C VAL A 14 12.99 -2.66 -11.74
N PRO A 15 12.55 -1.63 -12.49
CA PRO A 15 11.22 -1.58 -13.07
C PRO A 15 10.92 -2.81 -13.95
N GLY A 16 9.65 -3.23 -14.02
CA GLY A 16 9.24 -4.36 -14.85
C GLY A 16 9.47 -5.75 -14.24
N THR A 17 9.98 -5.85 -13.00
CA THR A 17 10.24 -7.13 -12.30
C THR A 17 9.00 -7.75 -11.63
N ALA A 18 7.81 -7.48 -12.16
CA ALA A 18 6.55 -8.06 -11.69
C ALA A 18 6.22 -7.85 -10.19
N LYS A 19 6.79 -6.82 -9.54
CA LYS A 19 6.55 -6.49 -8.12
C LYS A 19 5.05 -6.41 -7.77
N THR A 20 4.28 -5.72 -8.61
CA THR A 20 2.83 -5.60 -8.46
C THR A 20 2.12 -6.95 -8.62
N THR A 21 2.58 -7.78 -9.55
CA THR A 21 2.03 -9.12 -9.77
C THR A 21 2.28 -10.00 -8.54
N LEU A 22 3.49 -9.96 -7.98
CA LEU A 22 3.84 -10.68 -6.76
C LEU A 22 2.88 -10.34 -5.62
N CYS A 23 2.68 -9.05 -5.32
CA CYS A 23 1.79 -8.64 -4.22
C CYS A 23 0.32 -9.04 -4.46
N ARG A 24 -0.16 -8.95 -5.71
CA ARG A 24 -1.52 -9.39 -6.09
C ARG A 24 -1.70 -10.90 -5.97
N THR A 25 -0.74 -11.70 -6.43
CA THR A 25 -0.81 -13.16 -6.33
C THR A 25 -0.69 -13.60 -4.87
N PHE A 26 0.20 -12.97 -4.11
CA PHE A 26 0.38 -13.24 -2.68
C PHE A 26 -0.92 -13.04 -1.88
N SER A 27 -1.59 -11.91 -2.08
CA SER A 27 -2.90 -11.64 -1.46
C SER A 27 -3.96 -12.64 -1.92
N SER A 28 -4.03 -12.95 -3.22
CA SER A 28 -4.99 -13.94 -3.75
C SER A 28 -4.81 -15.34 -3.16
N VAL A 29 -3.57 -15.82 -3.00
CA VAL A 29 -3.29 -17.16 -2.46
C VAL A 29 -3.61 -17.23 -0.96
N LEU A 30 -3.48 -16.11 -0.25
CA LEU A 30 -3.78 -16.02 1.18
C LEU A 30 -5.23 -15.60 1.48
N GLY A 31 -6.06 -15.36 0.46
CA GLY A 31 -7.44 -14.88 0.64
C GLY A 31 -7.53 -13.47 1.23
N LEU A 32 -6.52 -12.62 1.03
CA LEU A 32 -6.45 -11.25 1.53
C LEU A 32 -7.00 -10.25 0.50
N HIS A 33 -7.46 -9.09 0.98
CA HIS A 33 -7.82 -7.97 0.11
C HIS A 33 -6.57 -7.27 -0.44
N PHE A 34 -6.58 -6.95 -1.73
CA PHE A 34 -5.47 -6.24 -2.40
C PHE A 34 -5.90 -4.83 -2.78
N GLU A 35 -5.27 -3.84 -2.18
CA GLU A 35 -5.39 -2.43 -2.55
C GLU A 35 -4.03 -1.88 -2.96
N ARG A 36 -4.04 -0.94 -3.91
CA ARG A 36 -2.82 -0.30 -4.41
C ARG A 36 -3.07 1.20 -4.55
N ILE A 37 -2.18 1.97 -3.95
CA ILE A 37 -2.05 3.40 -4.21
C ILE A 37 -0.88 3.57 -5.19
N GLN A 38 -1.12 4.26 -6.30
CA GLN A 38 -0.06 4.65 -7.23
C GLN A 38 0.39 6.06 -6.86
N PHE A 39 1.66 6.22 -6.49
CA PHE A 39 2.23 7.54 -6.35
C PHE A 39 2.29 8.23 -7.71
N THR A 40 1.63 9.37 -7.80
CA THR A 40 1.74 10.35 -8.88
C THR A 40 2.36 11.62 -8.29
N PRO A 41 3.02 12.48 -9.08
CA PRO A 41 3.67 13.68 -8.54
C PRO A 41 2.69 14.69 -7.89
N ASP A 42 1.40 14.55 -8.18
CA ASP A 42 0.29 15.35 -7.66
C ASP A 42 -0.37 14.78 -6.39
N LEU A 43 -0.06 13.53 -6.00
CA LEU A 43 -0.68 12.90 -4.83
C LEU A 43 -0.25 13.60 -3.53
N LEU A 44 -1.22 14.13 -2.78
CA LEU A 44 -0.99 14.75 -1.47
C LEU A 44 -1.11 13.70 -0.35
N PRO A 45 -0.39 13.85 0.78
CA PRO A 45 -0.55 12.96 1.94
C PRO A 45 -2.00 12.89 2.46
N SER A 46 -2.74 13.99 2.34
CA SER A 46 -4.16 14.09 2.71
C SER A 46 -5.04 13.18 1.86
N ASP A 47 -4.64 12.84 0.64
CA ASP A 47 -5.41 11.96 -0.25
C ASP A 47 -5.32 10.49 0.19
N VAL A 48 -4.31 10.15 1.00
CA VAL A 48 -4.08 8.80 1.53
C VAL A 48 -4.52 8.68 2.98
N THR A 49 -4.15 9.67 3.80
CA THR A 49 -4.38 9.65 5.25
C THR A 49 -5.66 10.36 5.68
N GLY A 50 -6.32 11.06 4.75
CA GLY A 50 -7.46 11.93 5.04
C GLY A 50 -7.04 13.32 5.54
N THR A 51 -8.01 14.21 5.67
CA THR A 51 -7.84 15.54 6.27
C THR A 51 -8.37 15.54 7.70
N GLN A 52 -7.70 16.26 8.60
CA GLN A 52 -8.22 16.47 9.95
C GLN A 52 -9.30 17.56 9.89
N VAL A 53 -10.57 17.17 10.06
CA VAL A 53 -11.66 18.11 10.26
C VAL A 53 -11.73 18.42 11.76
N LEU A 54 -11.25 19.59 12.15
CA LEU A 54 -11.40 20.08 13.51
C LEU A 54 -12.81 20.62 13.68
N ASP A 55 -13.68 19.84 14.31
CA ASP A 55 -15.01 20.30 14.71
C ASP A 55 -14.87 21.30 15.87
N ARG A 56 -15.43 22.50 15.73
CA ARG A 56 -15.48 23.51 16.80
C ARG A 56 -16.93 23.63 17.25
N ALA A 57 -17.25 22.94 18.34
CA ALA A 57 -18.45 23.18 19.13
C ALA A 57 -18.29 24.43 20.02
#